data_AF-A0A917NY32-F1
#
_entry.id   AF-A0A917NY32-F1
#
_cell.length_a   1.000
_cell.length_b   1.000
_cell.length_c   1.000
_cell.angle_alpha   90.00
_cell.angle_beta   90.00
_cell.angle_gamma   90.00
#
_symmetry.space_group_name_H-M   'P 1'
#
loop_
_entity.id
_entity.type
_entity.pdbx_description
1 polymer ?
#
loop_
_entity_poly.entity_id
_entity_poly.type
_entity_poly.pdbx_seq_one_letter_code
_entity_poly.pdbx_strand_id
1 'polypeptide(L)'
;MGVACGPAGLVVIDIDAHQVSVADRAHLLPGIPIPEQVELDGLASGFDTLALLAAYRGAKDPAQDESTLRVRTPSGGLHVWYRNPETSTRYRCSTGSGRNTALAWQVDVRANGGYIVAPGTRTPQGVYRAVGAARHPAILPEWLRGELRRTGHVIESQTPAAVAVPLAVAASPARAPRRAAPAHQVIDPLIALVAECAVAPEGTGFTEKLNRAAYTAGGLIGAGHLDHTAIRDRLVRVAHYARPWQQSRNEKIVDDALAVGSVRPLHLKGRP
;
A
#
# COMPACT_ATOMS: atom_id res chain seq x y z
N MET A 1 19.62 -8.50 2.40
CA MET A 1 19.22 -8.45 0.97
C MET A 1 17.70 -8.49 0.90
N GLY A 2 17.09 -7.67 0.03
CA GLY A 2 15.64 -7.66 -0.21
C GLY A 2 15.28 -8.28 -1.56
N VAL A 3 14.07 -8.82 -1.67
CA VAL A 3 13.49 -9.35 -2.92
C VAL A 3 12.26 -8.51 -3.26
N ALA A 4 12.25 -7.89 -4.44
CA ALA A 4 11.07 -7.20 -4.95
C ALA A 4 10.03 -8.24 -5.40
N CYS A 5 8.89 -8.33 -4.71
CA CYS A 5 7.97 -9.45 -4.90
C CYS A 5 7.30 -9.42 -6.27
N GLY A 6 6.86 -8.24 -6.74
CA GLY A 6 6.22 -8.08 -8.05
C GLY A 6 7.05 -8.62 -9.23
N PRO A 7 8.25 -8.06 -9.49
CA PRO A 7 9.12 -8.54 -10.57
C PRO A 7 9.56 -10.01 -10.42
N ALA A 8 9.62 -10.52 -9.19
CA ALA A 8 9.95 -11.93 -8.92
C ALA A 8 8.76 -12.89 -9.09
N GLY A 9 7.57 -12.39 -9.43
CA GLY A 9 6.34 -13.20 -9.54
C GLY A 9 5.90 -13.80 -8.21
N LEU A 10 6.25 -13.16 -7.09
CA LEU A 10 6.01 -13.64 -5.74
C LEU A 10 4.79 -12.98 -5.11
N VAL A 11 4.06 -13.79 -4.35
CA VAL A 11 3.05 -13.36 -3.37
C VAL A 11 3.44 -13.98 -2.05
N VAL A 12 3.76 -13.15 -1.07
CA VAL A 12 4.17 -13.62 0.26
C VAL A 12 3.10 -13.22 1.27
N ILE A 13 2.63 -14.19 2.05
CA ILE A 13 1.76 -13.95 3.21
C ILE A 13 2.68 -13.67 4.39
N ASP A 14 2.60 -12.46 4.92
CA ASP A 14 3.44 -11.94 6.00
C ASP A 14 2.64 -11.96 7.30
N ILE A 15 2.94 -12.95 8.15
CA ILE A 15 2.20 -13.25 9.36
C ILE A 15 2.96 -12.66 10.55
N ASP A 16 2.36 -11.69 11.21
CA ASP A 16 2.94 -11.04 12.37
C ASP A 16 2.60 -11.74 13.69
N ALA A 17 3.51 -11.60 14.66
CA ALA A 17 3.37 -12.09 16.03
C ALA A 17 3.38 -10.96 17.07
N HIS A 18 2.95 -9.76 16.67
CA HIS A 18 3.02 -8.59 17.53
C HIS A 18 2.06 -8.73 18.72
N GLN A 19 2.60 -8.54 19.92
CA GLN A 19 1.84 -8.56 21.17
C GLN A 19 1.11 -7.22 21.34
N VAL A 20 -0.03 -7.09 20.67
CA VAL A 20 -0.91 -5.91 20.72
C VAL A 20 -2.32 -6.34 21.10
N SER A 21 -3.12 -5.40 21.62
CA SER A 21 -4.52 -5.67 21.94
C SER A 21 -5.25 -6.18 20.70
N VAL A 22 -6.00 -7.27 20.89
CA VAL A 22 -6.78 -7.90 19.83
C VAL A 22 -7.74 -6.88 19.25
N ALA A 23 -7.79 -6.80 17.91
CA ALA A 23 -8.72 -5.91 17.25
C ALA A 23 -10.16 -6.33 17.52
N ASP A 24 -11.08 -5.37 17.42
CA ASP A 24 -12.51 -5.65 17.44
C ASP A 24 -12.84 -6.76 16.43
N ARG A 25 -13.76 -7.67 16.82
CA ARG A 25 -14.19 -8.84 16.04
C ARG A 25 -14.48 -8.51 14.58
N ALA A 26 -15.10 -7.35 14.30
CA ALA A 26 -15.44 -6.91 12.95
C ALA A 26 -14.21 -6.63 12.05
N HIS A 27 -13.01 -6.57 12.63
CA HIS A 27 -11.75 -6.24 11.94
C HIS A 27 -10.77 -7.41 11.86
N LEU A 28 -11.07 -8.56 12.46
CA LEU A 28 -10.20 -9.72 12.42
C LEU A 28 -10.09 -10.30 11.01
N LEU A 29 -11.23 -10.44 10.32
CA LEU A 29 -11.33 -10.93 8.95
C LEU A 29 -12.06 -9.89 8.09
N PRO A 30 -11.35 -8.98 7.40
CA PRO A 30 -11.96 -7.85 6.70
C PRO A 30 -13.06 -8.30 5.73
N GLY A 31 -14.34 -8.01 5.96
CA GLY A 31 -15.43 -8.43 5.07
C GLY A 31 -15.96 -9.85 5.30
N ILE A 32 -15.55 -10.53 6.37
CA ILE A 32 -16.18 -11.75 6.87
C ILE A 32 -16.67 -11.47 8.30
N PRO A 33 -17.99 -11.40 8.54
CA PRO A 33 -18.50 -11.26 9.90
C PRO A 33 -18.24 -12.54 10.68
N ILE A 34 -17.70 -12.40 11.89
CA ILE A 34 -17.56 -13.49 12.84
C ILE A 34 -18.77 -13.43 13.79
N PRO A 35 -19.65 -14.47 13.81
CA PRO A 35 -20.79 -14.51 14.72
C PRO A 35 -20.38 -14.49 16.20
N GLU A 36 -21.25 -14.00 17.09
CA GLU A 36 -20.93 -13.88 18.52
C GLU A 36 -20.72 -15.22 19.22
N GLN A 37 -21.27 -16.29 18.64
CA GLN A 37 -21.15 -17.65 19.15
C GLN A 37 -19.76 -18.27 18.90
N VAL A 38 -18.93 -17.61 18.08
CA VAL A 38 -17.54 -18.03 17.87
C VAL A 38 -16.72 -17.48 19.02
N GLU A 39 -16.30 -18.36 19.93
CA GLU A 39 -15.35 -18.03 20.98
C GLU A 39 -13.98 -17.69 20.37
N LEU A 40 -13.46 -16.51 20.70
CA LEU A 40 -12.18 -16.00 20.21
C LEU A 40 -11.10 -15.99 21.29
N ASP A 41 -11.38 -16.62 22.43
CA ASP A 41 -10.44 -16.77 23.53
C ASP A 41 -9.15 -17.46 23.05
N GLY A 42 -8.02 -16.83 23.36
CA GLY A 42 -6.69 -17.30 22.95
C GLY A 42 -6.20 -16.80 21.60
N LEU A 43 -7.01 -16.07 20.83
CA LEU A 43 -6.56 -15.38 19.62
C LEU A 43 -5.60 -14.24 20.01
N ALA A 44 -4.34 -14.32 19.57
CA ALA A 44 -3.29 -13.41 20.03
C ALA A 44 -2.47 -12.77 18.91
N SER A 45 -2.48 -13.34 17.71
CA SER A 45 -1.56 -12.97 16.64
C SER A 45 -2.13 -13.21 15.23
N GLY A 46 -1.35 -12.84 14.22
CA GLY A 46 -1.65 -13.13 12.82
C GLY A 46 -1.78 -14.63 12.53
N PHE A 47 -1.06 -15.49 13.28
CA PHE A 47 -1.15 -16.94 13.14
C PHE A 47 -2.57 -17.44 13.44
N ASP A 48 -3.16 -16.93 14.52
CA ASP A 48 -4.48 -17.36 14.98
C ASP A 48 -5.57 -16.90 14.00
N THR A 49 -5.47 -15.65 13.50
CA THR A 49 -6.42 -15.14 12.51
C THR A 49 -6.29 -15.79 11.15
N LEU A 50 -5.07 -16.18 10.74
CA LEU A 50 -4.87 -16.90 9.49
C LEU A 50 -5.41 -18.33 9.60
N ALA A 51 -5.17 -19.00 10.73
CA ALA A 51 -5.72 -20.31 11.02
C ALA A 51 -7.26 -20.28 11.06
N LEU A 52 -7.85 -19.26 11.69
CA LEU A 52 -9.29 -19.04 11.68
C LEU A 52 -9.84 -18.84 10.26
N LEU A 53 -9.17 -18.03 9.44
CA LEU A 53 -9.56 -17.83 8.03
C LEU A 53 -9.47 -19.13 7.23
N ALA A 54 -8.40 -19.89 7.39
CA ALA A 54 -8.22 -21.17 6.73
C ALA A 54 -9.31 -22.17 7.15
N ALA A 55 -9.62 -22.26 8.45
CA ALA A 55 -10.69 -23.11 8.98
C ALA A 55 -12.05 -22.71 8.42
N TYR A 56 -12.36 -21.41 8.36
CA TYR A 56 -13.60 -20.89 7.75
C TYR A 56 -13.73 -21.29 6.27
N ARG A 57 -12.61 -21.44 5.56
CA ARG A 57 -12.56 -21.91 4.17
C ARG A 57 -12.42 -23.42 4.00
N GLY A 58 -12.37 -24.20 5.09
CA GLY A 58 -12.11 -25.63 5.03
C GLY A 58 -10.74 -25.98 4.42
N ALA A 59 -9.77 -25.07 4.54
CA ALA A 59 -8.44 -25.17 3.97
C ALA A 59 -7.37 -25.41 5.04
N LYS A 60 -6.19 -25.87 4.62
CA LYS A 60 -5.02 -25.97 5.50
C LYS A 60 -4.47 -24.57 5.79
N ASP A 61 -4.07 -24.35 7.04
CA ASP A 61 -3.38 -23.13 7.46
C ASP A 61 -2.06 -22.94 6.68
N PRO A 62 -1.88 -21.84 5.93
CA PRO A 62 -0.64 -21.53 5.23
C PRO A 62 0.60 -21.50 6.14
N ALA A 63 0.45 -21.15 7.42
CA ALA A 63 1.58 -21.17 8.35
C ALA A 63 2.14 -22.59 8.53
N GLN A 64 1.33 -23.63 8.29
CA GLN A 64 1.68 -25.04 8.35
C GLN A 64 1.93 -25.68 6.97
N ASP A 65 1.91 -24.89 5.89
CA ASP A 65 2.15 -25.40 4.54
C ASP A 65 3.62 -25.75 4.33
N GLU A 66 3.96 -27.02 4.50
CA GLU A 66 5.32 -27.53 4.35
C GLU A 66 5.73 -27.74 2.88
N SER A 67 4.78 -27.63 1.94
CA SER A 67 5.04 -27.77 0.51
C SER A 67 5.67 -26.52 -0.10
N THR A 68 5.68 -25.41 0.64
CA THR A 68 6.20 -24.12 0.19
C THR A 68 7.31 -23.56 1.07
N LEU A 69 8.09 -22.62 0.52
CA LEU A 69 9.12 -21.91 1.28
C LEU A 69 8.46 -21.07 2.39
N ARG A 70 8.85 -21.36 3.63
CA ARG A 70 8.48 -20.62 4.83
C ARG A 70 9.73 -20.03 5.49
N VAL A 71 9.63 -18.81 6.01
CA VAL A 71 10.77 -18.09 6.61
C VAL A 71 10.35 -17.41 7.91
N ARG A 72 10.94 -17.80 9.03
CA ARG A 72 10.77 -17.13 10.31
C ARG A 72 11.43 -15.75 10.29
N THR A 73 10.72 -14.76 10.77
CA THR A 73 11.23 -13.38 10.89
C THR A 73 11.85 -13.18 12.27
N PRO A 74 12.77 -12.20 12.42
CA PRO A 74 13.35 -11.88 13.72
C PRO A 74 12.32 -11.40 14.77
N SER A 75 11.18 -10.84 14.33
CA SER A 75 10.09 -10.41 15.22
C SER A 75 9.22 -11.56 15.74
N GLY A 76 9.51 -12.81 15.36
CA GLY A 76 8.71 -13.99 15.73
C GLY A 76 7.62 -14.36 14.72
N GLY A 77 7.40 -13.51 13.72
CA GLY A 77 6.48 -13.75 12.61
C GLY A 77 6.95 -14.82 11.61
N LEU A 78 6.19 -14.99 10.53
CA LEU A 78 6.45 -15.95 9.47
C LEU A 78 6.06 -15.40 8.11
N HIS A 79 6.99 -15.47 7.16
CA HIS A 79 6.68 -15.28 5.75
C HIS A 79 6.37 -16.64 5.10
N VAL A 80 5.22 -16.77 4.45
CA VAL A 80 4.84 -17.92 3.62
C VAL A 80 4.87 -17.50 2.16
N TRP A 81 5.81 -18.06 1.40
CA TRP A 81 6.12 -17.58 0.04
C TRP A 81 5.37 -18.40 -0.98
N TYR A 82 4.73 -17.75 -1.96
CA TYR A 82 4.12 -18.41 -3.10
C TYR A 82 4.54 -17.76 -4.41
N ARG A 83 4.50 -18.55 -5.48
CA ARG A 83 4.58 -18.07 -6.87
C ARG A 83 3.17 -17.82 -7.39
N ASN A 84 2.99 -16.68 -8.04
CA ASN A 84 1.79 -16.41 -8.81
C ASN A 84 1.84 -17.19 -10.13
N PRO A 85 0.92 -18.13 -10.40
CA PRO A 85 0.93 -18.90 -11.65
C PRO A 85 0.46 -18.08 -12.86
N GLU A 86 -0.28 -17.00 -12.63
CA GLU A 86 -0.93 -16.22 -13.69
C GLU A 86 -0.22 -14.89 -13.92
N THR A 87 0.27 -14.68 -15.13
CA THR A 87 0.90 -13.40 -15.50
C THR A 87 -0.11 -12.28 -15.71
N SER A 88 -1.36 -12.61 -16.03
CA SER A 88 -2.46 -11.67 -16.24
C SER A 88 -3.01 -11.09 -14.94
N THR A 89 -3.05 -11.89 -13.88
CA THR A 89 -3.50 -11.49 -12.55
C THR A 89 -2.31 -10.99 -11.75
N ARG A 90 -2.28 -9.71 -11.38
CA ARG A 90 -1.26 -9.20 -10.44
C ARG A 90 -1.89 -8.92 -9.08
N TYR A 91 -1.11 -9.11 -8.03
CA TYR A 91 -1.53 -8.79 -6.67
C TYR A 91 -0.75 -7.58 -6.16
N ARG A 92 -1.42 -6.64 -5.51
CA ARG A 92 -0.77 -5.50 -4.83
C ARG A 92 -0.32 -5.90 -3.44
N CYS A 93 0.73 -5.25 -2.96
CA CYS A 93 1.11 -5.31 -1.55
C CYS A 93 0.01 -4.66 -0.67
N SER A 94 -0.15 -5.14 0.56
CA SER A 94 -0.83 -4.41 1.62
C SER A 94 -0.12 -3.06 1.78
N THR A 95 -0.85 -1.95 1.63
CA THR A 95 -0.28 -0.60 1.68
C THR A 95 -0.79 0.15 2.90
N GLY A 96 0.11 0.41 3.84
CA GLY A 96 -0.15 1.23 5.03
C GLY A 96 -1.15 0.59 5.99
N SER A 97 -1.08 0.96 7.27
CA SER A 97 -1.93 0.49 8.37
C SER A 97 -3.43 0.80 8.22
N GLY A 98 -3.88 1.14 7.01
CA GLY A 98 -5.27 1.36 6.66
C GLY A 98 -6.07 0.07 6.75
N ARG A 99 -7.17 0.14 7.49
CA ARG A 99 -8.08 -0.95 7.91
C ARG A 99 -8.67 -1.83 6.79
N ASN A 100 -8.33 -1.60 5.52
CA ASN A 100 -8.94 -2.21 4.33
C ASN A 100 -7.96 -2.88 3.36
N THR A 101 -6.70 -3.17 3.73
CA THR A 101 -5.76 -3.86 2.80
C THR A 101 -4.97 -5.02 3.39
N ALA A 102 -5.27 -5.47 4.61
CA ALA A 102 -4.72 -6.72 5.16
C ALA A 102 -5.55 -7.93 4.71
N LEU A 103 -4.94 -9.13 4.70
CA LEU A 103 -5.66 -10.38 4.44
C LEU A 103 -6.50 -10.79 5.67
N ALA A 104 -5.93 -10.60 6.85
CA ALA A 104 -6.54 -10.71 8.16
C ALA A 104 -5.80 -9.78 9.14
N TRP A 105 -6.31 -9.58 10.35
CA TRP A 105 -5.59 -8.82 11.37
C TRP A 105 -4.20 -9.41 11.61
N GLN A 106 -3.15 -8.59 11.58
CA GLN A 106 -1.75 -9.04 11.65
C GLN A 106 -1.31 -10.01 10.52
N VAL A 107 -2.01 -10.01 9.38
CA VAL A 107 -1.63 -10.79 8.19
C VAL A 107 -1.61 -9.89 6.95
N ASP A 108 -0.41 -9.49 6.56
CA ASP A 108 -0.15 -8.66 5.39
C ASP A 108 0.14 -9.51 4.13
N VAL A 109 0.00 -8.88 2.97
CA VAL A 109 0.36 -9.47 1.68
C VAL A 109 1.50 -8.66 1.07
N ARG A 110 2.62 -9.31 0.73
CA ARG A 110 3.75 -8.69 0.02
C ARG A 110 3.78 -9.18 -1.41
N ALA A 111 3.48 -8.29 -2.35
CA ALA A 111 3.38 -8.60 -3.77
C ALA A 111 3.85 -7.40 -4.63
N ASN A 112 3.15 -7.05 -5.71
CA ASN A 112 3.52 -5.93 -6.56
C ASN A 112 3.56 -4.61 -5.77
N GLY A 113 4.64 -3.83 -5.96
CA GLY A 113 4.92 -2.61 -5.20
C GLY A 113 5.48 -2.84 -3.79
N GLY A 114 5.66 -4.10 -3.37
CA GLY A 114 6.29 -4.47 -2.11
C GLY A 114 7.61 -5.22 -2.30
N TYR A 115 8.37 -5.30 -1.21
CA TYR A 115 9.56 -6.14 -1.11
C TYR A 115 9.52 -6.93 0.19
N ILE A 116 10.35 -7.97 0.26
CA ILE A 116 10.51 -8.80 1.44
C ILE A 116 11.98 -9.11 1.69
N VAL A 117 12.35 -9.40 2.94
CA VAL A 117 13.74 -9.76 3.26
C VAL A 117 14.01 -11.21 2.86
N ALA A 118 15.11 -11.44 2.14
CA ALA A 118 15.49 -12.75 1.64
C ALA A 118 15.88 -13.70 2.80
N PRO A 119 15.56 -15.01 2.71
CA PRO A 119 16.03 -16.01 3.65
C PRO A 119 17.56 -15.98 3.81
N GLY A 120 18.05 -16.21 5.02
CA GLY A 120 19.47 -16.17 5.37
C GLY A 120 20.02 -14.76 5.60
N THR A 121 19.26 -13.70 5.30
CA THR A 121 19.67 -12.32 5.61
C THR A 121 19.76 -12.13 7.13
N ARG A 122 20.88 -11.55 7.57
CA ARG A 122 21.07 -11.06 8.95
C ARG A 122 20.80 -9.57 9.00
N THR A 123 20.04 -9.15 10.00
CA THR A 123 19.80 -7.74 10.37
C THR A 123 20.18 -7.55 11.84
N PRO A 124 20.28 -6.30 12.34
CA PRO A 124 20.50 -6.06 13.77
C PRO A 124 19.45 -6.72 14.68
N GLN A 125 18.23 -6.91 14.18
CA GLN A 125 17.12 -7.53 14.92
C GLN A 125 17.22 -9.07 14.94
N GLY A 126 18.00 -9.68 14.05
CA GLY A 126 18.19 -11.13 14.01
C GLY A 126 18.31 -11.69 12.59
N VAL A 127 17.97 -12.96 12.42
CA VAL A 127 18.16 -13.68 11.16
C VAL A 127 16.82 -14.14 10.61
N TYR A 128 16.61 -13.91 9.31
CA TYR A 128 15.49 -14.51 8.58
C TYR A 128 15.82 -15.99 8.29
N ARG A 129 15.15 -16.92 8.96
CA ARG A 129 15.51 -18.36 8.91
C ARG A 129 14.47 -19.13 8.11
N ALA A 130 14.88 -19.79 7.02
CA ALA A 130 14.02 -20.76 6.35
C ALA A 130 13.64 -21.89 7.32
N VAL A 131 12.39 -22.33 7.29
CA VAL A 131 11.87 -23.43 8.11
C VAL A 131 11.34 -24.57 7.25
N GLY A 132 11.42 -25.80 7.76
CA GLY A 132 11.03 -27.01 7.03
C GLY A 132 12.04 -27.40 5.93
N ALA A 133 11.64 -28.33 5.06
CA ALA A 133 12.47 -28.85 3.97
C ALA A 133 12.33 -28.06 2.65
N ALA A 134 11.17 -27.43 2.40
CA ALA A 134 10.94 -26.68 1.18
C ALA A 134 11.86 -25.46 1.05
N ARG A 135 12.48 -25.29 -0.12
CA ARG A 135 13.40 -24.18 -0.44
C ARG A 135 12.93 -23.30 -1.59
N HIS A 136 11.83 -23.68 -2.24
CA HIS A 136 11.24 -22.95 -3.34
C HIS A 136 9.77 -22.62 -3.03
N PRO A 137 9.26 -21.46 -3.47
CA PRO A 137 7.85 -21.16 -3.31
C PRO A 137 6.99 -22.07 -4.21
N ALA A 138 5.97 -22.68 -3.63
CA ALA A 138 4.94 -23.41 -4.34
C ALA A 138 4.00 -22.46 -5.10
N ILE A 139 3.11 -23.01 -5.92
CA ILE A 139 2.06 -22.22 -6.56
C ILE A 139 1.08 -21.70 -5.50
N LEU A 140 0.68 -20.44 -5.61
CA LEU A 140 -0.33 -19.84 -4.74
C LEU A 140 -1.61 -20.71 -4.75
N PRO A 141 -2.14 -21.15 -3.60
CA PRO A 141 -3.38 -21.92 -3.54
C PRO A 141 -4.59 -21.16 -4.06
N GLU A 142 -5.54 -21.85 -4.70
CA GLU A 142 -6.77 -21.24 -5.25
C GLU A 142 -7.58 -20.50 -4.20
N TRP A 143 -7.73 -21.09 -3.01
CA TRP A 143 -8.50 -20.45 -1.95
C TRP A 143 -7.86 -19.11 -1.52
N LEU A 144 -6.53 -19.03 -1.45
CA LEU A 144 -5.83 -17.78 -1.18
C LEU A 144 -5.99 -16.78 -2.32
N ARG A 145 -6.02 -17.20 -3.59
CA ARG A 145 -6.38 -16.29 -4.70
C ARG A 145 -7.77 -15.67 -4.51
N GLY A 146 -8.74 -16.49 -4.11
CA GLY A 146 -10.10 -16.05 -3.80
C GLY A 146 -10.11 -15.02 -2.66
N GLU A 147 -9.36 -15.28 -1.59
CA GLU A 147 -9.24 -14.34 -0.47
C GLU A 147 -8.57 -13.03 -0.88
N LEU A 148 -7.47 -13.08 -1.64
CA LEU A 148 -6.79 -11.90 -2.15
C LEU A 148 -7.70 -11.07 -3.08
N ARG A 149 -8.59 -11.70 -3.85
CA ARG A 149 -9.61 -10.97 -4.61
C ARG A 149 -10.62 -10.30 -3.68
N ARG A 150 -11.12 -11.04 -2.69
CA ARG A 150 -12.10 -10.56 -1.70
C ARG A 150 -11.59 -9.36 -0.90
N THR A 151 -10.32 -9.36 -0.52
CA THR A 151 -9.67 -8.27 0.21
C THR A 151 -9.09 -7.18 -0.69
N GLY A 152 -9.38 -7.20 -2.00
CA GLY A 152 -9.02 -6.13 -2.93
C GLY A 152 -7.55 -6.10 -3.34
N HIS A 153 -6.81 -7.20 -3.15
CA HIS A 153 -5.40 -7.29 -3.54
C HIS A 153 -5.23 -7.49 -5.04
N VAL A 154 -6.22 -8.00 -5.75
CA VAL A 154 -6.14 -8.15 -7.21
C VAL A 154 -6.04 -6.77 -7.87
N ILE A 155 -5.06 -6.62 -8.75
CA ILE A 155 -4.91 -5.48 -9.65
C ILE A 155 -5.66 -5.88 -10.92
N GLU A 156 -6.91 -5.43 -11.03
CA GLU A 156 -7.65 -5.57 -12.27
C GLU A 156 -7.03 -4.65 -13.33
N SER A 157 -6.59 -5.24 -14.43
CA SER A 157 -6.21 -4.51 -15.64
C SER A 157 -7.47 -3.90 -16.24
N GLN A 158 -7.92 -2.77 -15.72
CA GLN A 158 -9.00 -2.01 -16.33
C GLN A 158 -8.43 -1.31 -17.55
N THR A 159 -8.82 -1.78 -18.73
CA THR A 159 -8.57 -1.12 -20.01
C THR A 159 -8.93 0.36 -19.87
N PRO A 160 -8.04 1.32 -20.20
CA PRO A 160 -8.36 2.73 -20.07
C PRO A 160 -9.56 3.05 -20.95
N ALA A 161 -10.70 3.38 -20.34
CA ALA A 161 -11.71 4.16 -21.03
C ALA A 161 -11.07 5.53 -21.26
N ALA A 162 -10.68 5.80 -22.51
CA ALA A 162 -10.12 7.08 -22.92
C ALA A 162 -11.21 8.16 -22.81
N VAL A 163 -11.39 8.72 -21.62
CA VAL A 163 -12.05 10.02 -21.47
C VAL A 163 -10.96 11.07 -21.70
N ALA A 164 -10.75 11.41 -22.97
CA ALA A 164 -9.97 12.57 -23.35
C ALA A 164 -10.74 13.82 -22.92
N VAL A 165 -10.50 14.28 -21.70
CA VAL A 165 -10.75 15.68 -21.34
C VAL A 165 -9.49 16.46 -21.74
N PRO A 166 -9.55 17.35 -22.75
CA PRO A 166 -8.43 18.23 -23.03
C PRO A 166 -8.26 19.14 -21.81
N LEU A 167 -7.10 19.10 -21.15
CA LEU A 167 -6.69 20.24 -20.35
C LEU A 167 -6.39 21.37 -21.34
N ALA A 168 -7.34 22.26 -21.54
CA ALA A 168 -7.01 23.64 -21.79
C ALA A 168 -6.27 24.12 -20.53
N VAL A 169 -4.96 23.97 -20.53
CA VAL A 169 -4.08 24.75 -19.66
C VAL A 169 -4.32 26.18 -20.12
N ALA A 170 -5.27 26.86 -19.50
CA ALA A 170 -5.45 28.29 -19.67
C ALA A 170 -4.17 28.94 -19.15
N ALA A 171 -3.21 29.10 -20.06
CA ALA A 171 -2.15 30.07 -19.92
C ALA A 171 -2.85 31.41 -19.68
N SER A 172 -2.89 31.83 -18.42
CA SER A 172 -3.24 33.21 -18.11
C SER A 172 -2.25 34.11 -18.85
N PRO A 173 -2.70 35.17 -19.54
CA PRO A 173 -1.82 36.03 -20.29
C PRO A 173 -0.74 36.59 -19.36
N ALA A 174 0.49 36.56 -19.86
CA ALA A 174 1.70 36.98 -19.16
C ALA A 174 1.50 38.33 -18.48
N ARG A 175 1.41 38.31 -17.15
CA ARG A 175 1.72 39.47 -16.31
C ARG A 175 3.12 39.25 -15.78
N ALA A 176 3.94 40.30 -15.85
CA ALA A 176 5.35 40.38 -15.45
C ALA A 176 5.72 39.54 -14.21
N PRO A 177 6.97 39.06 -14.06
CA PRO A 177 7.32 38.01 -13.12
C PRO A 177 7.19 38.53 -11.68
N ARG A 178 6.04 38.29 -11.04
CA ARG A 178 5.97 38.23 -9.58
C ARG A 178 6.78 37.00 -9.20
N ARG A 179 7.88 37.18 -8.47
CA ARG A 179 8.61 36.07 -7.82
C ARG A 179 7.58 35.13 -7.20
N ALA A 180 7.44 33.92 -7.74
CA ALA A 180 6.53 32.92 -7.19
C ALA A 180 6.87 32.75 -5.71
N ALA A 181 5.84 32.78 -4.85
CA ALA A 181 6.06 32.71 -3.41
C ALA A 181 6.93 31.46 -3.09
N PRO A 182 7.86 31.52 -2.13
CA PRO A 182 8.82 30.44 -1.89
C PRO A 182 8.18 29.03 -1.76
N ALA A 183 6.95 28.94 -1.25
CA ALA A 183 6.20 27.70 -1.15
C ALA A 183 5.81 27.08 -2.49
N HIS A 184 5.46 27.92 -3.48
CA HIS A 184 5.14 27.46 -4.83
C HIS A 184 6.37 26.84 -5.52
N GLN A 185 7.57 27.38 -5.28
CA GLN A 185 8.82 26.83 -5.83
C GLN A 185 9.12 25.42 -5.31
N VAL A 186 8.67 25.08 -4.10
CA VAL A 186 8.83 23.74 -3.53
C VAL A 186 7.78 22.76 -4.05
N ILE A 187 6.51 23.20 -4.15
CA ILE A 187 5.41 22.28 -4.49
C ILE A 187 5.20 22.10 -5.99
N ASP A 188 5.53 23.09 -6.82
CA ASP A 188 5.30 23.03 -8.28
C ASP A 188 6.05 21.88 -8.97
N PRO A 189 7.35 21.62 -8.69
CA PRO A 189 8.06 20.47 -9.26
C PRO A 189 7.46 19.13 -8.84
N LEU A 190 6.93 19.04 -7.61
CA LEU A 190 6.29 17.82 -7.12
C LEU A 190 4.96 17.55 -7.83
N ILE A 191 4.16 18.59 -8.08
CA ILE A 191 2.91 18.49 -8.84
C ILE A 191 3.20 18.11 -10.31
N ALA A 192 4.27 18.66 -10.91
CA ALA A 192 4.69 18.29 -12.26
C ALA A 192 5.01 16.80 -12.40
N LEU A 193 5.74 16.22 -11.43
CA LEU A 193 6.05 14.78 -11.41
C LEU A 193 4.78 13.90 -11.32
N VAL A 194 3.72 14.38 -10.67
CA VAL A 194 2.41 13.69 -10.65
C VAL A 194 1.76 13.76 -12.04
N ALA A 195 1.77 14.93 -12.68
CA ALA A 195 1.22 15.11 -14.03
C ALA A 195 1.92 14.22 -15.07
N GLU A 196 3.26 14.13 -15.02
CA GLU A 196 4.08 13.27 -15.89
C GLU A 196 3.66 11.80 -15.82
N CYS A 197 3.06 11.35 -14.72
CA CYS A 197 2.59 9.98 -14.62
C CYS A 197 1.49 9.65 -15.65
N ALA A 198 0.83 10.65 -16.26
CA ALA A 198 -0.17 10.44 -17.31
C ALA A 198 0.39 9.67 -18.54
N VAL A 199 1.70 9.69 -18.78
CA VAL A 199 2.33 9.07 -19.96
C VAL A 199 2.21 7.54 -20.00
N ALA A 200 2.01 6.89 -18.86
CA ALA A 200 1.81 5.46 -18.78
C ALA A 200 0.79 5.14 -17.68
N PRO A 201 -0.12 4.17 -17.87
CA PRO A 201 -1.15 3.85 -16.87
C PRO A 201 -0.57 3.26 -15.57
N GLU A 202 0.63 2.70 -15.63
CA GLU A 202 1.30 2.02 -14.51
C GLU A 202 2.83 2.14 -14.58
N GLY A 203 3.53 1.68 -13.54
CA GLY A 203 5.01 1.70 -13.48
C GLY A 203 5.64 3.07 -13.22
N THR A 204 4.84 4.13 -13.11
CA THR A 204 5.33 5.51 -12.98
C THR A 204 5.61 5.96 -11.54
N GLY A 205 5.30 5.14 -10.54
CA GLY A 205 5.36 5.55 -9.12
C GLY A 205 4.32 6.60 -8.73
N PHE A 206 3.21 6.71 -9.47
CA PHE A 206 2.17 7.74 -9.26
C PHE A 206 1.75 7.93 -7.80
N THR A 207 1.41 6.85 -7.09
CA THR A 207 0.93 6.92 -5.71
C THR A 207 1.97 7.50 -4.75
N GLU A 208 3.25 7.14 -4.90
CA GLU A 208 4.35 7.68 -4.09
C GLU A 208 4.54 9.18 -4.38
N LYS A 209 4.56 9.56 -5.66
CA LYS A 209 4.70 10.96 -6.08
C LYS A 209 3.55 11.82 -5.59
N LEU A 210 2.31 11.32 -5.68
CA LEU A 210 1.12 12.02 -5.19
C LEU A 210 1.15 12.17 -3.66
N ASN A 211 1.47 11.10 -2.92
CA ASN A 211 1.63 11.16 -1.47
C ASN A 211 2.72 12.17 -1.07
N ARG A 212 3.87 12.15 -1.75
CA ARG A 212 4.99 13.08 -1.47
C ARG A 212 4.58 14.54 -1.71
N ALA A 213 3.89 14.81 -2.82
CA ALA A 213 3.37 16.15 -3.12
C ALA A 213 2.35 16.60 -2.06
N ALA A 214 1.35 15.79 -1.75
CA ALA A 214 0.31 16.11 -0.78
C ALA A 214 0.85 16.25 0.66
N TYR A 215 1.75 15.37 1.10
CA TYR A 215 2.42 15.49 2.40
C TYR A 215 3.24 16.78 2.52
N THR A 216 4.00 17.13 1.48
CA THR A 216 4.79 18.38 1.46
C THR A 216 3.88 19.61 1.48
N ALA A 217 2.78 19.59 0.72
CA ALA A 217 1.77 20.64 0.75
C ALA A 217 1.13 20.77 2.14
N GLY A 218 0.84 19.65 2.81
CA GLY A 218 0.34 19.61 4.19
C GLY A 218 1.28 20.34 5.14
N GLY A 219 2.58 20.04 5.09
CA GLY A 219 3.57 20.73 5.91
C GLY A 219 3.63 22.24 5.65
N LEU A 220 3.51 22.68 4.39
CA LEU A 220 3.46 24.10 4.04
C LEU A 220 2.17 24.79 4.50
N ILE A 221 1.02 24.09 4.49
CA ILE A 221 -0.24 24.58 5.08
C ILE A 221 -0.06 24.74 6.60
N GLY A 222 0.51 23.74 7.27
CA GLY A 222 0.78 23.77 8.71
C GLY A 222 1.71 24.92 9.13
N ALA A 223 2.59 25.35 8.22
CA ALA A 223 3.45 26.53 8.39
C ALA A 223 2.82 27.85 7.93
N GLY A 224 1.56 27.85 7.47
CA GLY A 224 0.83 29.05 7.02
C GLY A 224 1.27 29.59 5.65
N HIS A 225 1.95 28.78 4.83
CA HIS A 225 2.51 29.20 3.55
C HIS A 225 1.60 28.91 2.34
N LEU A 226 0.60 28.05 2.49
CA LEU A 226 -0.36 27.68 1.44
C LEU A 226 -1.79 27.65 1.98
N ASP A 227 -2.74 27.99 1.12
CA ASP A 227 -4.16 27.79 1.37
C ASP A 227 -4.55 26.32 1.17
N HIS A 228 -5.26 25.75 2.13
CA HIS A 228 -5.63 24.33 2.13
C HIS A 228 -6.53 23.96 0.95
N THR A 229 -7.60 24.71 0.74
CA THR A 229 -8.60 24.42 -0.30
C THR A 229 -7.99 24.52 -1.69
N ALA A 230 -7.24 25.60 -1.96
CA ALA A 230 -6.63 25.84 -3.25
C ALA A 230 -5.60 24.77 -3.62
N ILE A 231 -4.74 24.33 -2.69
CA ILE A 231 -3.73 23.31 -2.98
C ILE A 231 -4.34 21.91 -3.09
N ARG A 232 -5.34 21.59 -2.27
CA ARG A 232 -6.09 20.33 -2.35
C ARG A 232 -6.73 20.19 -3.74
N ASP A 233 -7.49 21.20 -4.17
CA ASP A 233 -8.16 21.16 -5.46
C ASP A 233 -7.16 21.03 -6.62
N ARG A 234 -6.01 21.70 -6.52
CA ARG A 234 -4.94 21.58 -7.52
C ARG A 234 -4.37 20.16 -7.57
N LEU A 235 -4.07 19.55 -6.42
CA LEU A 235 -3.54 18.18 -6.34
C LEU A 235 -4.54 17.16 -6.85
N VAL A 236 -5.82 17.28 -6.46
CA VAL A 236 -6.90 16.41 -6.91
C VAL A 236 -7.06 16.49 -8.43
N ARG A 237 -7.08 17.70 -9.00
CA ARG A 237 -7.16 17.87 -10.47
C ARG A 237 -6.01 17.19 -11.21
N VAL A 238 -4.77 17.37 -10.74
CA VAL A 238 -3.60 16.74 -11.39
C VAL A 238 -3.62 15.22 -11.20
N ALA A 239 -4.05 14.73 -10.04
CA ALA A 239 -4.20 13.31 -9.78
C ALA A 239 -5.26 12.67 -10.69
N HIS A 240 -6.42 13.32 -10.85
CA HIS A 240 -7.48 12.89 -11.77
C HIS A 240 -7.04 12.96 -13.23
N TYR A 241 -6.23 13.95 -13.61
CA TYR A 241 -5.65 14.00 -14.95
C TYR A 241 -4.73 12.81 -15.21
N ALA A 242 -3.82 12.51 -14.28
CA ALA A 242 -2.89 11.41 -14.45
C ALA A 242 -3.58 10.04 -14.33
N ARG A 243 -4.60 9.90 -13.48
CA ARG A 243 -5.32 8.64 -13.22
C ARG A 243 -6.84 8.86 -13.14
N PRO A 244 -7.51 9.14 -14.28
CA PRO A 244 -8.94 9.45 -14.30
C PRO A 244 -9.84 8.28 -13.85
N TRP A 245 -9.32 7.06 -13.86
CA TRP A 245 -10.02 5.85 -13.39
C TRP A 245 -9.88 5.59 -11.88
N GLN A 246 -9.14 6.41 -11.13
CA GLN A 246 -8.90 6.20 -9.68
C GLN A 246 -9.38 7.37 -8.82
N GLN A 247 -10.46 8.05 -9.20
CA GLN A 247 -10.85 9.33 -8.60
C GLN A 247 -10.98 9.28 -7.06
N SER A 248 -11.82 8.39 -6.53
CA SER A 248 -12.00 8.28 -5.07
C SER A 248 -10.72 7.92 -4.33
N ARG A 249 -9.84 7.12 -4.95
CA ARG A 249 -8.53 6.76 -4.37
C ARG A 249 -7.56 7.95 -4.41
N ASN A 250 -7.54 8.71 -5.50
CA ASN A 250 -6.71 9.90 -5.64
C ASN A 250 -7.07 10.94 -4.57
N GLU A 251 -8.37 11.20 -4.39
CA GLU A 251 -8.88 12.11 -3.35
C GLU A 251 -8.47 11.64 -1.97
N LYS A 252 -8.69 10.35 -1.65
CA LYS A 252 -8.28 9.79 -0.36
C LYS A 252 -6.78 9.93 -0.09
N ILE A 253 -5.92 9.66 -1.08
CA ILE A 253 -4.47 9.84 -0.94
C ILE A 253 -4.14 11.31 -0.64
N VAL A 254 -4.75 12.25 -1.38
CA VAL A 254 -4.52 13.68 -1.18
C VAL A 254 -4.96 14.10 0.22
N ASP A 255 -6.15 13.69 0.66
CA ASP A 255 -6.72 14.06 1.96
C ASP A 255 -5.91 13.49 3.13
N ASP A 256 -5.62 12.18 3.10
CA ASP A 256 -4.84 11.51 4.14
C ASP A 256 -3.44 12.13 4.26
N ALA A 257 -2.76 12.37 3.13
CA ALA A 257 -1.40 12.92 3.13
C ALA A 257 -1.34 14.41 3.52
N LEU A 258 -2.33 15.23 3.11
CA LEU A 258 -2.42 16.63 3.56
C LEU A 258 -2.61 16.70 5.08
N ALA A 259 -3.50 15.87 5.65
CA ALA A 259 -3.75 15.82 7.08
C ALA A 259 -2.51 15.36 7.87
N VAL A 260 -1.79 14.35 7.38
CA VAL A 260 -0.54 13.87 8.00
C VAL A 260 0.60 14.88 7.84
N GLY A 261 0.63 15.64 6.74
CA GLY A 261 1.62 16.69 6.52
C GLY A 261 1.39 17.91 7.42
N SER A 262 0.13 18.33 7.63
CA SER A 262 -0.19 19.55 8.38
C SER A 262 0.20 19.50 9.86
N VAL A 263 0.24 18.29 10.44
CA VAL A 263 0.76 18.07 11.80
C VAL A 263 2.29 18.15 11.90
N ARG A 264 3.00 18.32 10.77
CA ARG A 264 4.47 18.48 10.69
C ARG A 264 4.83 19.70 9.84
N PRO A 265 4.69 20.93 10.40
CA PRO A 265 4.93 22.17 9.66
C PRO A 265 6.30 22.23 8.98
N LEU A 266 6.32 22.62 7.70
CA LEU A 266 7.51 22.81 6.90
C LEU A 266 7.83 24.30 6.78
N HIS A 267 8.71 24.79 7.66
CA HIS A 267 9.16 26.17 7.60
C HIS A 267 10.19 26.36 6.49
N LEU A 268 9.89 27.25 5.54
CA LEU A 268 10.84 27.67 4.52
C LEU A 268 11.86 28.59 5.20
N LYS A 269 13.10 28.11 5.39
CA LYS A 269 14.16 28.89 6.07
C LYS A 269 14.25 30.31 5.49
N GLY A 270 13.89 31.31 6.28
CA GLY A 270 14.38 32.67 6.09
C GLY A 270 15.85 32.70 6.49
N ARG A 271 16.73 33.16 5.59
CA ARG A 271 17.95 33.82 6.05
C ARG A 271 17.52 35.14 6.71
N PRO A 272 18.16 35.56 7.82
CA PRO A 272 17.94 36.88 8.40
C PRO A 272 18.24 37.99 7.39
#